data_AF-A0A1I4QUH1-F1
#
_entry.id   AF-A0A1I4QUH1-F1
#
_cell.length_a   1.000
_cell.length_b   1.000
_cell.length_c   1.000
_cell.angle_alpha   90.00
_cell.angle_beta   90.00
_cell.angle_gamma   90.00
#
_symmetry.space_group_name_H-M   'P 1'
#
loop_
_entity.id
_entity.type
_entity.pdbx_description
1 polymer ?
#
loop_
_entity_poly.entity_id
_entity_poly.type
_entity_poly.pdbx_seq_one_letter_code
_entity_poly.pdbx_strand_id
1 'polypeptide(L)'
;MAEFRGFRITSSYGYRTHPIRESREFHAGVDLVKSHQAPIQAFTSGTVIYAGFGKSGTGLGGYGNVVLIRDRSNRAQLYAHMDSVAVKNGQTVSQDQVIGYQGATGFVTGSHMHFEVRKKVETAPPYGYRAAKPSSTLSPISYVKQFSQNENLKEKSNGTQVRNLQRELLKLGFNLNKYGADGVFGNETESAVKAFQRSEGIKVDGIVGPVTRARLNKNTTLVANYPGIIKRGSKGEIVEIIQRKVGAKIDGIFGPKTKQKVRQYQRRKNIKVDGIVGPETWQKLF
;
A
#
# COMPACT_ATOMS: atom_id res chain seq x y z
N MET A 1 -2.91 -1.32 10.36
CA MET A 1 -4.27 -1.05 9.84
C MET A 1 -4.14 -0.55 8.42
N ALA A 2 -5.18 -0.60 7.57
CA ALA A 2 -5.12 0.16 6.32
C ALA A 2 -5.24 1.64 6.71
N GLU A 3 -4.10 2.32 6.77
CA GLU A 3 -4.08 3.74 7.08
C GLU A 3 -4.62 4.46 5.85
N PHE A 4 -5.75 5.15 6.00
CA PHE A 4 -6.13 6.22 5.08
C PHE A 4 -5.17 7.40 5.26
N ARG A 5 -3.84 7.18 5.27
CA ARG A 5 -2.79 8.20 5.15
C ARG A 5 -2.98 9.41 6.06
N GLY A 6 -3.31 9.20 7.33
CA GLY A 6 -3.54 10.26 8.33
C GLY A 6 -4.94 10.88 8.32
N PHE A 7 -5.88 10.36 7.54
CA PHE A 7 -7.30 10.66 7.72
C PHE A 7 -7.82 9.97 8.98
N ARG A 8 -8.62 10.70 9.76
CA ARG A 8 -9.43 10.13 10.85
C ARG A 8 -10.77 9.69 10.29
N ILE A 9 -11.20 8.47 10.60
CA ILE A 9 -12.55 8.00 10.27
C ILE A 9 -13.54 8.68 11.23
N THR A 10 -14.52 9.39 10.69
CA THR A 10 -15.60 10.02 11.47
C THR A 10 -16.93 9.28 11.34
N SER A 11 -17.14 8.55 10.23
CA SER A 11 -18.29 7.67 10.07
C SER A 11 -17.91 6.41 9.31
N SER A 12 -18.27 5.25 9.85
CA SER A 12 -17.92 3.94 9.28
C SER A 12 -18.92 3.48 8.22
N TYR A 13 -18.47 2.56 7.36
CA TYR A 13 -19.31 1.83 6.42
C TYR A 13 -20.26 0.88 7.13
N GLY A 14 -21.50 0.77 6.65
CA GLY A 14 -22.48 -0.21 7.13
C GLY A 14 -23.79 0.42 7.64
N TYR A 15 -24.60 -0.40 8.31
CA TYR A 15 -25.87 0.05 8.87
C TYR A 15 -25.66 0.92 10.12
N ARG A 16 -26.39 2.03 10.18
CA ARG A 16 -26.48 2.93 11.33
C ARG A 16 -27.95 3.17 11.71
N THR A 17 -28.20 3.38 12.99
CA THR A 17 -29.53 3.73 13.51
C THR A 17 -29.68 5.24 13.48
N HIS A 18 -30.72 5.76 12.84
CA HIS A 18 -31.03 7.18 12.91
C HIS A 18 -31.43 7.54 14.35
N PRO A 19 -30.84 8.57 14.98
CA PRO A 19 -30.98 8.84 16.43
C PRO A 19 -32.38 9.33 16.87
N ILE A 20 -33.36 9.39 15.97
CA ILE A 20 -34.68 10.02 16.21
C ILE A 20 -35.80 9.21 15.54
N ARG A 21 -35.55 8.67 14.34
CA ARG A 21 -36.56 7.96 13.54
C ARG A 21 -36.46 6.44 13.60
N GLU A 22 -35.49 5.89 14.36
CA GLU A 22 -35.16 4.46 14.47
C GLU A 22 -34.95 3.71 13.14
N SER A 23 -34.94 4.43 12.02
CA SER A 23 -34.73 3.85 10.70
C SER A 23 -33.28 3.41 10.54
N ARG A 24 -33.10 2.22 9.97
CA ARG A 24 -31.78 1.64 9.69
C ARG A 24 -31.29 2.21 8.36
N GLU A 25 -30.41 3.21 8.40
CA GLU A 25 -29.81 3.77 7.20
C GLU A 25 -28.49 3.05 6.90
N PHE A 26 -28.22 2.74 5.62
CA PHE A 26 -26.95 2.18 5.21
C PHE A 26 -26.00 3.26 4.69
N HIS A 27 -24.85 3.41 5.35
CA HIS A 27 -23.77 4.25 4.89
C HIS A 27 -22.91 3.47 3.87
N ALA A 28 -23.01 3.87 2.60
CA ALA A 28 -22.40 3.19 1.46
C ALA A 28 -20.88 3.43 1.29
N GLY A 29 -20.34 4.31 2.13
CA GLY A 29 -18.93 4.68 2.14
C GLY A 29 -18.38 4.79 3.55
N VAL A 30 -17.27 5.49 3.67
CA VAL A 30 -16.65 5.90 4.92
C VAL A 30 -16.40 7.41 4.84
N ASP A 31 -16.69 8.12 5.93
CA ASP A 31 -16.40 9.54 6.03
C ASP A 31 -15.07 9.74 6.73
N LEU A 32 -14.18 10.47 6.07
CA LEU A 32 -12.80 10.67 6.46
C LEU A 32 -12.51 12.17 6.60
N VAL A 33 -11.78 12.54 7.65
CA VAL A 33 -11.44 13.94 7.92
C VAL A 33 -9.94 14.13 8.13
N LYS A 34 -9.42 15.15 7.44
CA LYS A 34 -8.20 15.92 7.71
C LYS A 34 -8.59 17.41 7.85
N SER A 35 -7.61 18.31 7.79
CA SER A 35 -7.88 19.74 7.63
C SER A 35 -8.59 20.03 6.30
N HIS A 36 -9.38 21.10 6.27
CA HIS A 36 -9.93 21.65 5.04
C HIS A 36 -8.80 21.90 4.02
N GLN A 37 -9.07 21.66 2.74
CA GLN A 37 -8.12 21.72 1.63
C GLN A 37 -6.88 20.80 1.76
N ALA A 38 -6.89 19.84 2.69
CA ALA A 38 -5.84 18.83 2.72
C ALA A 38 -5.84 18.02 1.41
N PRO A 39 -4.67 17.65 0.87
CA PRO A 39 -4.58 16.87 -0.35
C PRO A 39 -5.21 15.48 -0.15
N ILE A 40 -6.07 15.09 -1.08
CA ILE A 40 -6.67 13.76 -1.19
C ILE A 40 -5.88 12.96 -2.21
N GLN A 41 -5.35 11.82 -1.77
CA GLN A 41 -4.62 10.89 -2.63
C GLN A 41 -5.50 9.72 -3.08
N ALA A 42 -5.31 9.22 -4.30
CA ALA A 42 -5.98 8.01 -4.78
C ALA A 42 -5.64 6.80 -3.90
N PHE A 43 -6.65 6.11 -3.36
CA PHE A 43 -6.48 4.87 -2.59
C PHE A 43 -6.17 3.66 -3.45
N THR A 44 -6.34 3.72 -4.77
CA THR A 44 -5.84 2.73 -5.71
C THR A 44 -5.33 3.39 -6.98
N SER A 45 -4.55 2.64 -7.75
CA SER A 45 -4.33 2.99 -9.15
C SER A 45 -5.59 2.70 -9.97
N GLY A 46 -5.71 3.39 -11.10
CA GLY A 46 -6.82 3.19 -12.02
C GLY A 46 -6.95 4.28 -13.05
N THR A 47 -8.11 4.31 -13.73
CA THR A 47 -8.48 5.34 -14.69
C THR A 47 -9.58 6.20 -14.10
N VAL A 48 -9.41 7.53 -14.14
CA VAL A 48 -10.44 8.50 -13.78
C VAL A 48 -11.57 8.42 -14.81
N ILE A 49 -12.73 7.93 -14.38
CA ILE A 49 -13.93 7.80 -15.21
C ILE A 49 -14.90 8.98 -15.02
N TYR A 50 -14.69 9.77 -13.96
CA TYR A 50 -15.37 11.04 -13.73
C TYR A 50 -14.52 11.98 -12.85
N ALA A 51 -14.47 13.25 -13.18
CA ALA A 51 -13.81 14.32 -12.44
C ALA A 51 -14.59 15.63 -12.67
N GLY A 52 -15.24 16.14 -11.62
CA GLY A 52 -16.02 17.38 -11.70
C GLY A 52 -17.20 17.43 -10.72
N PHE A 53 -18.06 18.45 -10.86
CA PHE A 53 -19.22 18.63 -9.99
C PHE A 53 -20.35 17.65 -10.35
N GLY A 54 -20.76 16.83 -9.37
CA GLY A 54 -21.80 15.83 -9.48
C GLY A 54 -23.17 16.43 -9.80
N LYS A 55 -23.66 16.12 -11.01
CA LYS A 55 -24.96 16.61 -11.52
C LYS A 55 -26.11 15.67 -11.13
N SER A 56 -27.27 16.23 -10.82
CA SER A 56 -28.52 15.47 -10.65
C SER A 56 -28.81 14.61 -11.89
N GLY A 57 -29.38 13.42 -11.68
CA GLY A 57 -29.66 12.45 -12.75
C GLY A 57 -28.46 11.58 -13.19
N THR A 58 -27.23 11.93 -12.80
CA THR A 58 -26.04 11.10 -13.13
C THR A 58 -25.73 10.05 -12.06
N GLY A 59 -26.47 10.07 -10.94
CA GLY A 59 -26.19 9.30 -9.73
C GLY A 59 -24.99 9.81 -8.92
N LEU A 60 -24.48 11.00 -9.26
CA LEU A 60 -23.52 11.77 -8.48
C LEU A 60 -24.13 13.08 -7.93
N GLY A 61 -25.43 13.32 -8.12
CA GLY A 61 -26.11 14.48 -7.55
C GLY A 61 -25.99 14.51 -6.02
N GLY A 62 -25.74 15.70 -5.47
CA GLY A 62 -25.56 15.90 -4.02
C GLY A 62 -24.15 15.61 -3.50
N TYR A 63 -23.28 14.95 -4.25
CA TYR A 63 -21.90 14.65 -3.82
C TYR A 63 -20.92 15.83 -3.97
N GLY A 64 -21.34 16.95 -4.59
CA GLY A 64 -20.45 18.09 -4.83
C GLY A 64 -19.38 17.78 -5.87
N ASN A 65 -18.15 18.26 -5.66
CA ASN A 65 -17.01 17.88 -6.50
C ASN A 65 -16.61 16.42 -6.22
N VAL A 66 -16.51 15.64 -7.30
CA VAL A 66 -16.28 14.20 -7.26
C VAL A 66 -15.13 13.79 -8.17
N VAL A 67 -14.33 12.85 -7.70
CA VAL A 67 -13.49 11.99 -8.54
C VAL A 67 -13.97 10.55 -8.44
N LEU A 68 -14.13 9.89 -9.59
CA LEU A 68 -14.51 8.49 -9.70
C LEU A 68 -13.40 7.74 -10.44
N ILE A 69 -12.76 6.76 -9.80
CA ILE A 69 -11.65 5.98 -10.35
C ILE A 69 -12.11 4.53 -10.58
N ARG A 70 -11.95 4.03 -11.80
CA ARG A 70 -12.06 2.60 -12.10
C ARG A 70 -10.72 1.93 -11.89
N ASP A 71 -10.65 0.95 -11.00
CA ASP A 71 -9.47 0.13 -10.83
C ASP A 71 -9.47 -1.12 -11.74
N ARG A 72 -8.37 -1.89 -11.69
CA ARG A 72 -8.21 -3.12 -12.49
C ARG A 72 -9.19 -4.25 -12.17
N SER A 73 -9.81 -4.21 -10.99
CA SER A 73 -10.81 -5.20 -10.57
C SER A 73 -12.22 -4.77 -11.00
N ASN A 74 -12.30 -3.76 -11.87
CA ASN A 74 -13.52 -3.15 -12.37
C ASN A 74 -14.43 -2.64 -11.23
N ARG A 75 -13.81 -2.19 -10.14
CA ARG A 75 -14.49 -1.49 -9.05
C ARG A 75 -14.35 0.01 -9.25
N ALA A 76 -15.39 0.75 -8.88
CA ALA A 76 -15.39 2.21 -8.95
C ALA A 76 -15.17 2.77 -7.54
N GLN A 77 -14.25 3.71 -7.43
CA GLN A 77 -13.90 4.39 -6.19
C GLN A 77 -14.30 5.84 -6.27
N LEU A 78 -15.25 6.21 -5.41
CA LEU A 78 -15.84 7.53 -5.38
C LEU A 78 -15.22 8.33 -4.26
N TYR A 79 -14.72 9.51 -4.59
CA TYR A 79 -14.20 10.50 -3.65
C TYR A 79 -15.06 11.75 -3.82
N ALA A 80 -15.80 12.13 -2.79
CA ALA A 80 -16.79 13.20 -2.86
C ALA A 80 -16.55 14.31 -1.85
N HIS A 81 -17.37 15.35 -1.98
CA HIS A 81 -17.37 16.57 -1.17
C HIS A 81 -16.04 17.33 -1.26
N MET A 82 -15.31 17.15 -2.35
CA MET A 82 -14.02 17.80 -2.57
C MET A 82 -14.18 19.33 -2.65
N ASP A 83 -13.15 20.07 -2.25
CA ASP A 83 -13.09 21.51 -2.47
C ASP A 83 -12.81 21.77 -3.96
N SER A 84 -11.80 21.07 -4.47
CA SER A 84 -11.38 21.12 -5.87
C SER A 84 -10.83 19.77 -6.33
N VAL A 85 -10.87 19.55 -7.65
CA VAL A 85 -10.36 18.36 -8.33
C VAL A 85 -9.03 18.67 -9.03
N ALA A 86 -8.05 17.77 -8.92
CA ALA A 86 -6.70 17.94 -9.48
C ALA A 86 -6.41 17.01 -10.67
N VAL A 87 -7.41 16.28 -11.16
CA VAL A 87 -7.31 15.31 -12.26
C VAL A 87 -8.43 15.51 -13.28
N LYS A 88 -8.31 14.87 -14.45
CA LYS A 88 -9.30 14.98 -15.54
C LYS A 88 -9.84 13.62 -15.98
N ASN A 89 -11.02 13.63 -16.61
CA ASN A 89 -11.61 12.43 -17.22
C ASN A 89 -10.63 11.74 -18.16
N GLY A 90 -10.54 10.41 -18.08
CA GLY A 90 -9.63 9.58 -18.87
C GLY A 90 -8.19 9.50 -18.34
N GLN A 91 -7.82 10.29 -17.33
CA GLN A 91 -6.47 10.27 -16.75
C GLN A 91 -6.22 8.94 -16.01
N THR A 92 -5.11 8.26 -16.33
CA THR A 92 -4.59 7.19 -15.48
C THR A 92 -3.92 7.80 -14.25
N VAL A 93 -4.23 7.27 -13.08
CA VAL A 93 -3.66 7.72 -11.81
C VAL A 93 -2.99 6.56 -11.09
N SER A 94 -1.82 6.82 -10.51
CA SER A 94 -1.18 5.89 -9.58
C SER A 94 -1.85 5.97 -8.21
N GLN A 95 -1.79 4.88 -7.44
CA GLN A 95 -2.11 4.95 -6.01
C GLN A 95 -1.18 6.02 -5.36
N ASP A 96 -1.70 6.77 -4.38
CA ASP A 96 -1.04 7.90 -3.72
C ASP A 96 -0.92 9.21 -4.53
N GLN A 97 -1.24 9.20 -5.82
CA GLN A 97 -1.29 10.43 -6.60
C GLN A 97 -2.38 11.36 -6.04
N VAL A 98 -2.08 12.66 -5.90
CA VAL A 98 -3.08 13.67 -5.51
C VAL A 98 -4.13 13.77 -6.60
N ILE A 99 -5.40 13.66 -6.21
CA ILE A 99 -6.56 13.70 -7.11
C ILE A 99 -7.49 14.88 -6.85
N GLY A 100 -7.32 15.58 -5.72
CA GLY A 100 -8.11 16.73 -5.34
C GLY A 100 -7.81 17.13 -3.90
N TYR A 101 -8.65 17.98 -3.35
CA TYR A 101 -8.47 18.57 -2.02
C TYR A 101 -9.77 18.44 -1.21
N GLN A 102 -9.66 18.17 0.08
CA GLN A 102 -10.82 17.99 0.97
C GLN A 102 -11.63 19.28 1.06
N GLY A 103 -12.95 19.19 0.90
CA GLY A 103 -13.83 20.35 0.96
C GLY A 103 -15.13 20.05 1.70
N ALA A 104 -16.15 20.83 1.38
CA ALA A 104 -17.50 20.71 1.89
C ALA A 104 -18.54 20.98 0.79
N THR A 105 -18.24 20.62 -0.46
CA THR A 105 -19.16 20.85 -1.57
C THR A 105 -20.28 19.80 -1.61
N GLY A 106 -21.43 20.16 -2.16
CA GLY A 106 -22.61 19.29 -2.20
C GLY A 106 -23.40 19.34 -0.90
N PHE A 107 -24.10 18.26 -0.57
CA PHE A 107 -25.00 18.20 0.57
C PHE A 107 -24.29 17.60 1.80
N VAL A 108 -23.59 18.46 2.54
CA VAL A 108 -22.82 18.07 3.74
C VAL A 108 -22.92 19.10 4.86
N THR A 109 -22.68 18.66 6.09
CA THR A 109 -22.72 19.52 7.29
C THR A 109 -21.36 20.15 7.64
N GLY A 110 -20.26 19.69 7.03
CA GLY A 110 -18.93 20.17 7.33
C GLY A 110 -17.87 19.51 6.45
N SER A 111 -16.64 20.01 6.51
CA SER A 111 -15.58 19.54 5.63
C SER A 111 -15.11 18.13 5.97
N HIS A 112 -15.31 17.20 5.03
CA HIS A 112 -14.86 15.82 5.08
C HIS A 112 -14.77 15.26 3.66
N MET A 113 -14.12 14.12 3.51
CA MET A 113 -14.18 13.34 2.28
C MET A 113 -15.07 12.12 2.51
N HIS A 114 -16.10 11.99 1.69
CA HIS A 114 -16.88 10.76 1.60
C HIS A 114 -16.25 9.82 0.57
N PHE A 115 -15.96 8.58 0.99
CA PHE A 115 -15.29 7.57 0.14
C PHE A 115 -16.08 6.28 0.01
N GLU A 116 -16.42 5.89 -1.22
CA GLU A 116 -17.11 4.63 -1.51
C GLU A 116 -16.25 3.69 -2.36
N VAL A 117 -16.49 2.39 -2.21
CA VAL A 117 -16.05 1.36 -3.17
C VAL A 117 -17.28 0.66 -3.75
N ARG A 118 -17.54 0.86 -5.03
CA ARG A 118 -18.67 0.27 -5.76
C ARG A 118 -18.24 -1.01 -6.46
N LYS A 119 -19.06 -2.06 -6.37
CA LYS A 119 -18.78 -3.39 -6.91
C LYS A 119 -18.65 -3.43 -8.43
N LYS A 120 -19.26 -2.51 -9.18
CA LYS A 120 -19.20 -2.49 -10.63
C LYS A 120 -19.05 -1.07 -11.13
N VAL A 121 -18.22 -0.87 -12.14
CA VAL A 121 -18.16 0.38 -12.87
C VAL A 121 -19.28 0.44 -13.91
N GLU A 122 -20.03 1.54 -13.88
CA GLU A 122 -20.92 1.93 -14.96
C GLU A 122 -20.12 2.96 -15.79
N THR A 123 -19.67 2.55 -16.97
CA THR A 123 -18.64 3.26 -17.75
C THR A 123 -19.16 4.51 -18.47
N ALA A 124 -20.45 4.80 -18.37
CA ALA A 124 -21.11 5.97 -18.94
C ALA A 124 -22.25 6.42 -18.00
N PRO A 125 -22.65 7.71 -18.02
CA PRO A 125 -23.84 8.16 -17.33
C PRO A 125 -25.05 7.25 -17.64
N PRO A 126 -25.87 6.92 -16.63
CA PRO A 126 -25.70 7.31 -15.23
C PRO A 126 -24.58 6.51 -14.56
N TYR A 127 -23.66 7.18 -13.86
CA TYR A 127 -22.61 6.56 -13.04
C TYR A 127 -23.21 5.92 -11.77
N GLY A 128 -24.51 5.63 -11.79
CA GLY A 128 -25.43 5.88 -10.70
C GLY A 128 -25.76 4.70 -9.81
N TYR A 129 -26.63 4.98 -8.85
CA TYR A 129 -26.92 4.12 -7.73
C TYR A 129 -27.69 2.86 -8.15
N ARG A 130 -27.31 1.67 -7.66
CA ARG A 130 -28.21 0.51 -7.67
C ARG A 130 -29.02 0.57 -6.38
N ALA A 131 -30.35 0.51 -6.48
CA ALA A 131 -31.31 0.76 -5.40
C ALA A 131 -30.98 0.10 -4.03
N ALA A 132 -30.22 -1.00 -4.02
CA ALA A 132 -29.69 -1.61 -2.81
C ALA A 132 -28.22 -1.21 -2.54
N LYS A 133 -28.02 -0.23 -1.65
CA LYS A 133 -26.71 0.19 -1.12
C LYS A 133 -25.83 -1.00 -0.71
N PRO A 134 -26.31 -1.91 0.15
CA PRO A 134 -25.45 -2.96 0.72
C PRO A 134 -24.99 -4.00 -0.31
N SER A 135 -25.81 -4.25 -1.34
CA SER A 135 -25.48 -5.25 -2.36
C SER A 135 -24.58 -4.69 -3.46
N SER A 136 -24.48 -3.36 -3.60
CA SER A 136 -23.74 -2.67 -4.66
C SER A 136 -22.39 -2.07 -4.22
N THR A 137 -22.12 -2.00 -2.91
CA THR A 137 -20.85 -1.49 -2.36
C THR A 137 -20.03 -2.54 -1.62
N LEU A 138 -18.75 -2.26 -1.44
CA LEU A 138 -17.81 -3.02 -0.62
C LEU A 138 -17.35 -2.15 0.56
N SER A 139 -16.95 -2.80 1.67
CA SER A 139 -16.26 -2.09 2.76
C SER A 139 -15.01 -1.39 2.21
N PRO A 140 -14.94 -0.04 2.25
CA PRO A 140 -13.80 0.68 1.70
C PRO A 140 -12.48 0.34 2.42
N ILE A 141 -12.54 0.15 3.73
CA ILE A 141 -11.38 -0.21 4.56
C ILE A 141 -10.81 -1.56 4.12
N SER A 142 -11.67 -2.58 4.04
CA SER A 142 -11.24 -3.94 3.68
C SER A 142 -10.72 -3.98 2.25
N TYR A 143 -11.40 -3.27 1.34
CA TYR A 143 -11.03 -3.26 -0.08
C TYR A 143 -9.69 -2.58 -0.33
N VAL A 144 -9.47 -1.37 0.22
CA VAL A 144 -8.19 -0.65 0.04
C VAL A 144 -7.03 -1.43 0.65
N LYS A 145 -7.25 -2.09 1.80
CA LYS A 145 -6.27 -3.00 2.41
C LYS A 145 -5.88 -4.12 1.44
N GLN A 146 -6.88 -4.79 0.87
CA GLN A 146 -6.66 -5.92 -0.04
C GLN A 146 -6.07 -5.47 -1.38
N PHE A 147 -6.51 -4.33 -1.92
CA PHE A 147 -6.01 -3.80 -3.18
C PHE A 147 -4.52 -3.48 -3.12
N SER A 148 -4.11 -2.79 -2.05
CA SER A 148 -2.70 -2.44 -1.81
C SER A 148 -1.79 -3.67 -1.69
N GLN A 149 -2.33 -4.79 -1.23
CA GLN A 149 -1.61 -6.07 -1.16
C GLN A 149 -1.54 -6.79 -2.51
N ASN A 150 -2.46 -6.52 -3.44
CA ASN A 150 -2.56 -7.24 -4.71
C ASN A 150 -1.97 -6.49 -5.90
N GLU A 151 -1.32 -5.33 -5.70
CA GLU A 151 -0.78 -4.55 -6.81
C GLU A 151 0.48 -5.14 -7.43
N ASN A 152 0.35 -5.64 -8.66
CA ASN A 152 1.48 -6.04 -9.50
C ASN A 152 2.34 -4.83 -9.80
N LEU A 153 3.42 -4.63 -9.04
CA LEU A 153 4.42 -3.61 -9.34
C LEU A 153 5.39 -4.15 -10.39
N LYS A 154 5.67 -3.34 -11.41
CA LYS A 154 6.58 -3.69 -12.50
C LYS A 154 7.25 -2.43 -13.04
N GLU A 155 8.12 -2.58 -14.03
CA GLU A 155 8.74 -1.45 -14.72
C GLU A 155 7.71 -0.36 -15.07
N LYS A 156 8.08 0.90 -14.83
CA LYS A 156 7.25 2.12 -14.98
C LYS A 156 6.19 2.33 -13.90
N SER A 157 5.95 1.38 -13.00
CA SER A 157 5.23 1.68 -11.76
C SER A 157 5.97 2.77 -10.98
N ASN A 158 5.24 3.64 -10.30
CA ASN A 158 5.80 4.68 -9.44
C ASN A 158 4.87 4.98 -8.27
N GLY A 159 5.37 5.68 -7.26
CA GLY A 159 4.61 6.09 -6.08
C GLY A 159 5.01 5.36 -4.80
N THR A 160 4.18 5.51 -3.78
CA THR A 160 4.47 5.02 -2.41
C THR A 160 4.61 3.49 -2.36
N GLN A 161 3.92 2.75 -3.21
CA GLN A 161 3.97 1.28 -3.29
C GLN A 161 5.35 0.81 -3.70
N VAL A 162 5.92 1.46 -4.72
CA VAL A 162 7.28 1.16 -5.19
C VAL A 162 8.29 1.54 -4.13
N ARG A 163 8.10 2.69 -3.46
CA ARG A 163 8.96 3.09 -2.34
C ARG A 163 8.93 2.08 -1.19
N ASN A 164 7.76 1.57 -0.86
CA ASN A 164 7.59 0.55 0.18
C ASN A 164 8.23 -0.78 -0.23
N LEU A 165 8.01 -1.23 -1.47
CA LEU A 165 8.72 -2.38 -2.04
C LEU A 165 10.24 -2.21 -1.96
N GLN A 166 10.77 -1.07 -2.37
CA GLN A 166 12.20 -0.76 -2.32
C GLN A 166 12.73 -0.80 -0.89
N ARG A 167 11.98 -0.27 0.08
CA ARG A 167 12.32 -0.37 1.51
C ARG A 167 12.31 -1.81 2.02
N GLU A 168 11.33 -2.62 1.61
CA GLU A 168 11.28 -4.05 1.96
C GLU A 168 12.49 -4.79 1.37
N LEU A 169 12.82 -4.55 0.11
CA LEU A 169 14.00 -5.13 -0.57
C LEU A 169 15.30 -4.72 0.13
N LEU A 170 15.48 -3.43 0.43
CA LEU A 170 16.63 -2.92 1.21
C LEU A 170 16.68 -3.56 2.61
N LYS A 171 15.53 -3.70 3.29
CA LYS A 171 15.43 -4.34 4.59
C LYS A 171 15.84 -5.81 4.53
N LEU A 172 15.55 -6.50 3.43
CA LEU A 172 15.97 -7.89 3.19
C LEU A 172 17.39 -8.03 2.61
N GLY A 173 18.08 -6.92 2.34
CA GLY A 173 19.48 -6.91 1.90
C GLY A 173 19.67 -6.98 0.39
N PHE A 174 18.63 -6.67 -0.40
CA PHE A 174 18.76 -6.50 -1.85
C PHE A 174 19.29 -5.12 -2.21
N ASN A 175 20.04 -5.07 -3.30
CA ASN A 175 20.80 -3.90 -3.69
C ASN A 175 19.91 -2.86 -4.40
N LEU A 176 19.87 -1.65 -3.84
CA LEU A 176 19.27 -0.45 -4.40
C LEU A 176 20.19 0.76 -4.13
N ASN A 177 21.51 0.60 -4.31
CA ASN A 177 22.51 1.57 -3.90
C ASN A 177 22.52 2.87 -4.74
N LYS A 178 22.01 2.85 -5.97
CA LYS A 178 22.06 4.00 -6.89
C LYS A 178 20.96 5.01 -6.58
N TYR A 179 19.72 4.56 -6.45
CA TYR A 179 18.57 5.45 -6.23
C TYR A 179 17.86 5.24 -4.89
N GLY A 180 18.13 4.12 -4.20
CA GLY A 180 17.48 3.80 -2.94
C GLY A 180 15.98 3.57 -3.11
N ALA A 181 15.20 4.10 -2.15
CA ALA A 181 13.75 4.01 -2.16
C ALA A 181 13.12 5.31 -2.71
N ASP A 182 13.39 5.62 -3.97
CA ASP A 182 12.91 6.82 -4.65
C ASP A 182 11.40 6.77 -4.99
N GLY A 183 10.82 5.57 -5.05
CA GLY A 183 9.44 5.34 -5.48
C GLY A 183 9.28 5.23 -7.00
N VAL A 184 10.36 4.97 -7.76
CA VAL A 184 10.34 4.76 -9.20
C VAL A 184 10.79 3.33 -9.52
N PHE A 185 9.94 2.56 -10.20
CA PHE A 185 10.25 1.19 -10.59
C PHE A 185 11.03 1.21 -11.91
N GLY A 186 12.31 1.57 -11.81
CA GLY A 186 13.26 1.48 -12.92
C GLY A 186 14.11 0.21 -12.90
N ASN A 187 15.12 0.16 -13.76
CA ASN A 187 16.01 -1.00 -13.96
C ASN A 187 16.65 -1.53 -12.66
N GLU A 188 16.98 -0.64 -11.72
CA GLU A 188 17.58 -1.04 -10.44
C GLU A 188 16.56 -1.80 -9.57
N THR A 189 15.33 -1.30 -9.49
CA THR A 189 14.24 -1.95 -8.75
C THR A 189 13.86 -3.28 -9.38
N GLU A 190 13.75 -3.33 -10.71
CA GLU A 190 13.50 -4.58 -11.42
C GLU A 190 14.61 -5.61 -11.16
N SER A 191 15.87 -5.19 -11.20
CA SER A 191 17.01 -6.06 -10.89
C SER A 191 16.97 -6.59 -9.46
N ALA A 192 16.60 -5.75 -8.49
CA ALA A 192 16.41 -6.14 -7.11
C ALA A 192 15.24 -7.13 -6.93
N VAL A 193 14.12 -6.91 -7.61
CA VAL A 193 12.97 -7.84 -7.62
C VAL A 193 13.36 -9.18 -8.24
N LYS A 194 14.04 -9.19 -9.39
CA LYS A 194 14.54 -10.43 -10.01
C LYS A 194 15.53 -11.16 -9.12
N ALA A 195 16.41 -10.44 -8.41
CA ALA A 195 17.33 -11.04 -7.45
C ALA A 195 16.58 -11.69 -6.27
N PHE A 196 15.54 -11.03 -5.76
CA PHE A 196 14.66 -11.59 -4.73
C PHE A 196 13.91 -12.83 -5.24
N GLN A 197 13.30 -12.76 -6.42
CA GLN A 197 12.59 -13.90 -7.01
C GLN A 197 13.51 -15.12 -7.16
N ARG A 198 14.76 -14.92 -7.60
CA ARG A 198 15.77 -15.99 -7.67
C ARG A 198 16.08 -16.59 -6.30
N SER A 199 16.22 -15.76 -5.25
CA SER A 199 16.52 -16.29 -3.92
C SER A 199 15.37 -17.09 -3.31
N GLU A 200 14.13 -16.76 -3.67
CA GLU A 200 12.94 -17.47 -3.20
C GLU A 200 12.55 -18.68 -4.05
N GLY A 201 13.30 -18.98 -5.12
CA GLY A 201 12.99 -20.08 -6.03
C GLY A 201 11.64 -19.92 -6.75
N ILE A 202 11.20 -18.68 -6.98
CA ILE A 202 9.95 -18.37 -7.70
C ILE A 202 10.25 -17.85 -9.10
N LYS A 203 9.20 -17.71 -9.93
CA LYS A 203 9.32 -17.19 -11.29
C LYS A 203 10.05 -15.83 -11.30
N VAL A 204 11.06 -15.71 -12.15
CA VAL A 204 11.95 -14.53 -12.24
C VAL A 204 11.53 -13.65 -13.42
N ASP A 205 10.43 -12.91 -13.25
CA ASP A 205 9.87 -12.04 -14.28
C ASP A 205 10.03 -10.54 -13.99
N GLY A 206 10.59 -10.18 -12.83
CA GLY A 206 10.71 -8.78 -12.41
C GLY A 206 9.39 -8.14 -11.99
N ILE A 207 8.31 -8.92 -11.90
CA ILE A 207 6.98 -8.45 -11.54
C ILE A 207 6.69 -8.84 -10.08
N VAL A 208 6.30 -7.86 -9.27
CA VAL A 208 5.84 -8.09 -7.90
C VAL A 208 4.38 -8.48 -7.92
N GLY A 209 4.08 -9.68 -8.43
CA GLY A 209 2.75 -10.27 -8.39
C GLY A 209 2.40 -10.92 -7.04
N PRO A 210 1.25 -11.59 -6.92
CA PRO A 210 0.78 -12.17 -5.66
C PRO A 210 1.79 -13.15 -5.02
N VAL A 211 2.46 -13.98 -5.81
CA VAL A 211 3.48 -14.93 -5.32
C VAL A 211 4.69 -14.19 -4.78
N THR A 212 5.25 -13.24 -5.56
CA THR A 212 6.39 -12.41 -5.13
C THR A 212 6.05 -11.63 -3.86
N ARG A 213 4.86 -11.04 -3.80
CA ARG A 213 4.38 -10.29 -2.64
C ARG A 213 4.21 -11.18 -1.41
N ALA A 214 3.67 -12.38 -1.55
CA ALA A 214 3.53 -13.31 -0.43
C ALA A 214 4.89 -13.69 0.18
N ARG A 215 5.90 -13.93 -0.67
CA ARG A 215 7.28 -14.18 -0.22
C ARG A 215 7.90 -12.96 0.46
N LEU A 216 7.73 -11.76 -0.11
CA LEU A 216 8.20 -10.51 0.52
C LEU A 216 7.61 -10.36 1.92
N ASN A 217 6.27 -10.46 2.04
CA ASN A 217 5.57 -10.32 3.31
C ASN A 217 6.05 -11.35 4.35
N LYS A 218 6.25 -12.60 3.93
CA LYS A 218 6.80 -13.65 4.80
C LYS A 218 8.18 -13.25 5.34
N ASN A 219 9.10 -12.90 4.45
CA ASN A 219 10.48 -12.57 4.85
C ASN A 219 10.55 -11.28 5.67
N THR A 220 9.76 -10.27 5.33
CA THR A 220 9.68 -9.03 6.13
C THR A 220 9.12 -9.30 7.52
N THR A 221 8.19 -10.25 7.65
CA THR A 221 7.64 -10.67 8.96
C THR A 221 8.70 -11.42 9.78
N LEU A 222 9.48 -12.31 9.16
CA LEU A 222 10.58 -13.01 9.83
C LEU A 222 11.60 -12.07 10.45
N VAL A 223 11.86 -10.93 9.80
CA VAL A 223 12.83 -9.93 10.30
C VAL A 223 12.18 -8.77 11.06
N ALA A 224 10.86 -8.77 11.23
CA ALA A 224 10.16 -7.71 11.95
C ALA A 224 10.41 -7.80 13.46
N ASN A 225 10.50 -9.02 13.99
CA ASN A 225 10.71 -9.29 15.41
C ASN A 225 12.04 -10.00 15.63
N TYR A 226 12.74 -9.67 16.72
CA TYR A 226 13.98 -10.34 17.08
C TYR A 226 13.68 -11.81 17.48
N PRO A 227 14.20 -12.81 16.76
CA PRO A 227 13.86 -14.22 16.95
C PRO A 227 14.64 -14.88 18.10
N GLY A 228 15.45 -14.11 18.85
CA GLY A 228 16.46 -14.64 19.76
C GLY A 228 17.84 -14.74 19.13
N ILE A 229 18.78 -15.33 19.88
CA ILE A 229 20.20 -15.33 19.53
C ILE A 229 20.46 -16.22 18.32
N ILE A 230 21.03 -15.64 17.25
CA ILE A 230 21.49 -16.38 16.08
C ILE A 230 23.02 -16.47 16.10
N LYS A 231 23.54 -17.70 16.03
CA LYS A 231 24.97 -17.99 16.21
C LYS A 231 25.38 -19.21 15.38
N ARG A 232 26.64 -19.63 15.51
CA ARG A 232 27.14 -20.83 14.83
C ARG A 232 26.24 -22.04 15.13
N GLY A 233 25.83 -22.74 14.07
CA GLY A 233 24.89 -23.87 14.14
C GLY A 233 23.43 -23.51 13.83
N SER A 234 23.04 -22.23 13.91
CA SER A 234 21.73 -21.77 13.42
C SER A 234 21.58 -22.02 11.92
N LYS A 235 20.35 -22.30 11.46
CA LYS A 235 20.04 -22.58 10.05
C LYS A 235 18.72 -21.96 9.61
N GLY A 236 18.48 -21.91 8.30
CA GLY A 236 17.20 -21.56 7.69
C GLY A 236 17.15 -20.15 7.08
N GLU A 237 15.96 -19.74 6.66
CA GLU A 237 15.72 -18.51 5.87
C GLU A 237 16.27 -17.25 6.56
N ILE A 238 16.18 -17.17 7.89
CA ILE A 238 16.69 -16.02 8.64
C ILE A 238 18.21 -15.90 8.55
N VAL A 239 18.92 -17.03 8.47
CA VAL A 239 20.38 -17.07 8.28
C VAL A 239 20.73 -16.62 6.87
N GLU A 240 19.95 -16.99 5.86
CA GLU A 240 20.16 -16.53 4.48
C GLU A 240 20.02 -15.00 4.35
N ILE A 241 19.01 -14.42 5.02
CA ILE A 241 18.82 -12.96 5.03
C ILE A 241 20.01 -12.25 5.72
N ILE A 242 20.47 -12.79 6.86
CA ILE A 242 21.66 -12.27 7.55
C ILE A 242 22.89 -12.38 6.65
N GLN A 243 23.11 -13.54 6.03
CA GLN A 243 24.23 -13.78 5.12
C GLN A 243 24.25 -12.76 3.99
N ARG A 244 23.08 -12.45 3.41
CA ARG A 244 22.92 -11.42 2.38
C ARG A 244 23.34 -10.04 2.89
N LYS A 245 22.87 -9.65 4.08
CA LYS A 245 23.21 -8.35 4.70
C LYS A 245 24.68 -8.18 5.04
N VAL A 246 25.34 -9.25 5.50
CA VAL A 246 26.76 -9.19 5.90
C VAL A 246 27.72 -9.55 4.77
N GLY A 247 27.21 -9.89 3.58
CA GLY A 247 28.03 -10.28 2.43
C GLY A 247 28.77 -11.61 2.64
N ALA A 248 28.10 -12.58 3.26
CA ALA A 248 28.55 -13.97 3.37
C ALA A 248 27.99 -14.81 2.20
N LYS A 249 28.57 -15.99 1.98
CA LYS A 249 27.94 -17.01 1.13
C LYS A 249 26.55 -17.32 1.69
N ILE A 250 25.55 -17.32 0.83
CA ILE A 250 24.16 -17.59 1.18
C ILE A 250 23.94 -19.09 1.02
N ASP A 251 24.02 -19.82 2.13
CA ASP A 251 23.81 -21.28 2.18
C ASP A 251 22.84 -21.67 3.31
N GLY A 252 22.27 -20.69 4.01
CA GLY A 252 21.33 -20.90 5.10
C GLY A 252 21.94 -21.55 6.34
N ILE A 253 23.28 -21.66 6.42
CA ILE A 253 23.99 -22.26 7.54
C ILE A 253 24.91 -21.24 8.20
N PHE A 254 24.71 -20.99 9.49
CA PHE A 254 25.58 -20.10 10.24
C PHE A 254 26.88 -20.84 10.59
N GLY A 255 27.80 -20.90 9.62
CA GLY A 255 29.11 -21.51 9.77
C GLY A 255 30.21 -20.53 10.21
N PRO A 256 31.48 -20.99 10.24
CA PRO A 256 32.63 -20.14 10.56
C PRO A 256 32.78 -18.91 9.66
N LYS A 257 32.49 -19.06 8.35
CA LYS A 257 32.54 -17.95 7.38
C LYS A 257 31.46 -16.90 7.67
N THR A 258 30.23 -17.33 8.00
CA THR A 258 29.14 -16.43 8.43
C THR A 258 29.53 -15.68 9.71
N LYS A 259 30.07 -16.39 10.72
CA LYS A 259 30.58 -15.78 11.96
C LYS A 259 31.63 -14.70 11.67
N GLN A 260 32.59 -14.97 10.79
CA GLN A 260 33.62 -14.01 10.40
C GLN A 260 33.01 -12.75 9.77
N LYS A 261 32.02 -12.90 8.88
CA LYS A 261 31.33 -11.79 8.23
C LYS A 261 30.49 -10.97 9.23
N VAL A 262 29.84 -11.62 10.19
CA VAL A 262 29.16 -10.92 11.30
C VAL A 262 30.17 -10.12 12.14
N ARG A 263 31.34 -10.68 12.47
CA ARG A 263 32.39 -9.92 13.19
C ARG A 263 32.86 -8.70 12.41
N GLN A 264 33.05 -8.83 11.09
CA GLN A 264 33.42 -7.70 10.23
C GLN A 264 32.32 -6.64 10.21
N TYR A 265 31.05 -7.05 10.13
CA TYR A 265 29.91 -6.15 10.21
C TYR A 265 29.85 -5.40 11.55
N GLN A 266 29.98 -6.12 12.67
CA GLN A 266 29.99 -5.55 14.02
C GLN A 266 31.08 -4.49 14.19
N ARG A 267 32.31 -4.78 13.73
CA ARG A 267 33.42 -3.80 13.70
C ARG A 267 33.06 -2.55 12.92
N ARG A 268 32.51 -2.70 11.70
CA ARG A 268 32.09 -1.58 10.85
C ARG A 268 30.96 -0.74 11.46
N LYS A 269 30.12 -1.34 12.30
CA LYS A 269 29.01 -0.67 12.98
C LYS A 269 29.35 -0.16 14.38
N ASN A 270 30.60 -0.36 14.82
CA ASN A 270 31.10 0.02 16.14
C ASN A 270 30.24 -0.55 17.29
N ILE A 271 29.93 -1.84 17.22
CA ILE A 271 29.19 -2.61 18.23
C ILE A 271 30.02 -3.81 18.71
N LYS A 272 29.56 -4.51 19.76
CA LYS A 272 30.29 -5.66 20.34
C LYS A 272 30.66 -6.70 19.28
N VAL A 273 31.94 -7.07 19.22
CA VAL A 273 32.49 -7.98 18.19
C VAL A 273 32.61 -9.42 18.70
N ASP A 274 31.48 -10.11 18.84
CA ASP A 274 31.40 -11.52 19.29
C ASP A 274 31.10 -12.51 18.15
N GLY A 275 30.66 -12.02 16.99
CA GLY A 275 30.24 -12.84 15.85
C GLY A 275 28.88 -13.52 16.06
N ILE A 276 28.09 -13.03 17.01
CA ILE A 276 26.75 -13.48 17.33
C ILE A 276 25.77 -12.38 16.91
N VAL A 277 24.65 -12.76 16.32
CA VAL A 277 23.57 -11.81 16.06
C VAL A 277 22.66 -11.77 17.29
N GLY A 278 23.07 -10.95 18.27
CA GLY A 278 22.29 -10.57 19.44
C GLY A 278 21.39 -9.35 19.17
N PRO A 279 20.67 -8.81 20.18
CA PRO A 279 19.72 -7.71 20.00
C PRO A 279 20.35 -6.46 19.36
N GLU A 280 21.56 -6.07 19.80
CA GLU A 280 22.28 -4.91 19.25
C GLU A 280 22.67 -5.12 17.78
N THR A 281 23.19 -6.30 17.43
CA THR A 281 23.55 -6.62 16.04
C THR A 281 22.31 -6.69 15.16
N TRP A 282 21.20 -7.22 15.70
CA TRP A 282 19.91 -7.30 15.02
C TRP A 282 19.35 -5.92 14.66
N GLN A 283 19.31 -5.00 15.63
CA GLN A 283 18.85 -3.62 15.41
C GLN A 283 19.69 -2.85 14.38
N LYS A 284 20.98 -3.20 14.23
CA LYS A 284 21.79 -2.61 13.16
C LYS A 284 21.51 -3.22 11.79
N LEU A 285 20.99 -4.45 11.71
CA LEU A 285 20.73 -5.15 10.44
C LEU A 285 19.37 -4.79 9.82
N PHE A 286 18.36 -4.57 10.67
CA PHE A 286 16.94 -4.45 10.30
C PHE A 286 16.24 -3.28 10.98
#